data_AF-A0A1J4XYN2-F1
#
_entry.id   AF-A0A1J4XYN2-F1
#
_cell.length_a   1.000
_cell.length_b   1.000
_cell.length_c   1.000
_cell.angle_alpha   90.00
_cell.angle_beta   90.00
_cell.angle_gamma   90.00
#
_symmetry.space_group_name_H-M   'P 1'
#
loop_
_entity.id
_entity.type
_entity.pdbx_description
1 polymer ?
#
loop_
_entity_poly.entity_id
_entity_poly.type
_entity_poly.pdbx_seq_one_letter_code
_entity_poly.pdbx_strand_id
1 'polypeptide(L)'
;MPAIRHLLTINAPPERIYKALTEEDGLQSWWTVGAKTRPNVGSKATFDFGSHFHNEMRIDDLRPVDRVVWTCVDGDEEWIGTHYSFELTRVPGGTELRFAHT
;
A
#
# COMPACT_ATOMS: atom_id res chain seq x y z
N MET A 1 -1.98 -20.70 5.07
CA MET A 1 -2.28 -20.06 3.78
C MET A 1 -0.97 -19.58 3.17
N PRO A 2 -0.78 -19.69 1.85
CA PRO A 2 0.41 -19.19 1.18
C PRO A 2 0.50 -17.66 1.32
N ALA A 3 1.72 -17.13 1.32
CA ALA A 3 1.99 -15.70 1.42
C ALA A 3 2.92 -15.28 0.28
N ILE A 4 2.66 -14.12 -0.31
CA ILE A 4 3.54 -13.50 -1.31
C ILE A 4 4.43 -12.51 -0.58
N ARG A 5 5.75 -12.54 -0.84
CA ARG A 5 6.72 -11.65 -0.21
C ARG A 5 7.69 -11.10 -1.25
N HIS A 6 7.89 -9.79 -1.25
CA HIS A 6 8.86 -9.11 -2.10
C HIS A 6 9.79 -8.24 -1.25
N LEU A 7 11.05 -8.15 -1.68
CA LEU A 7 12.07 -7.30 -1.09
C LEU A 7 12.67 -6.42 -2.19
N LEU A 8 12.65 -5.11 -2.00
CA LEU A 8 13.10 -4.14 -2.98
C LEU A 8 14.03 -3.13 -2.31
N THR A 9 15.10 -2.70 -2.97
CA THR A 9 15.85 -1.50 -2.58
C THR A 9 15.55 -0.39 -3.57
N ILE A 10 14.97 0.71 -3.07
CA ILE A 10 14.54 1.86 -3.86
C ILE A 10 15.48 3.02 -3.54
N ASN A 11 16.09 3.63 -4.57
CA ASN A 11 16.96 4.80 -4.43
C ASN A 11 16.13 6.09 -4.17
N ALA A 12 15.45 6.11 -3.04
CA ALA A 12 14.67 7.21 -2.53
C ALA A 12 14.64 7.16 -1.00
N PRO A 13 14.48 8.30 -0.32
CA PRO A 13 14.30 8.33 1.14
C PRO A 13 12.93 7.73 1.54
N PRO A 14 12.81 7.08 2.70
CA PRO A 14 11.58 6.38 3.12
C PRO A 14 10.39 7.32 3.24
N GLU A 15 10.62 8.60 3.54
CA GLU A 15 9.62 9.66 3.54
C GLU A 15 8.88 9.76 2.21
N ARG A 16 9.62 9.69 1.09
CA ARG A 16 9.05 9.79 -0.25
C ARG A 16 8.23 8.55 -0.61
N ILE A 17 8.71 7.38 -0.21
CA ILE A 17 8.03 6.10 -0.47
C ILE A 17 6.77 6.00 0.39
N TYR A 18 6.86 6.37 1.67
CA TYR A 18 5.70 6.43 2.56
C TYR A 18 4.59 7.30 1.97
N LYS A 19 4.92 8.51 1.51
CA LYS A 19 3.97 9.39 0.82
C LYS A 19 3.37 8.75 -0.43
N ALA A 20 4.19 8.09 -1.25
CA ALA A 20 3.71 7.38 -2.45
C ALA A 20 2.74 6.24 -2.14
N LEU A 21 2.79 5.68 -0.93
CA LEU A 21 1.87 4.64 -0.46
C LEU A 21 0.64 5.23 0.23
N THR A 22 0.72 6.39 0.88
CA THR A 22 -0.37 6.89 1.74
C THR A 22 -1.14 8.08 1.19
N GLU A 23 -0.52 8.91 0.35
CA GLU A 23 -1.14 10.11 -0.22
C GLU A 23 -1.82 9.79 -1.55
N GLU A 24 -2.94 10.46 -1.82
CA GLU A 24 -3.76 10.24 -3.02
C GLU A 24 -2.96 10.46 -4.32
N ASP A 25 -2.31 11.62 -4.46
CA ASP A 25 -1.44 11.93 -5.60
C ASP A 25 -0.31 10.89 -5.76
N GLY A 26 0.20 10.38 -4.64
CA GLY A 26 1.20 9.33 -4.60
C GLY A 26 0.69 8.04 -5.23
N LEU A 27 -0.41 7.51 -4.73
CA LEU A 27 -1.03 6.28 -5.22
C LEU A 27 -1.49 6.41 -6.67
N GLN A 28 -2.04 7.56 -7.06
CA GLN A 28 -2.44 7.83 -8.43
C GLN A 28 -1.27 7.82 -9.41
N SER A 29 -0.06 8.15 -8.94
CA SER A 29 1.13 8.22 -9.79
C SER A 29 1.76 6.86 -10.11
N TRP A 30 1.45 5.79 -9.38
CA TRP A 30 2.09 4.48 -9.59
C TRP A 30 1.15 3.27 -9.59
N TRP A 31 -0.02 3.35 -8.94
CA TRP A 31 -0.95 2.23 -8.82
C TRP A 31 -2.12 2.37 -9.80
N THR A 32 -2.98 3.38 -9.60
CA THR A 32 -4.05 3.72 -10.55
C THR A 32 -4.54 5.15 -10.36
N VAL A 33 -4.82 5.84 -11.48
CA VAL A 33 -5.40 7.20 -11.48
C VAL A 33 -6.76 7.27 -10.78
N GLY A 34 -7.46 6.14 -10.62
CA GLY A 34 -8.72 6.05 -9.87
C GLY A 34 -8.55 5.94 -8.35
N ALA A 35 -7.32 5.99 -7.83
CA ALA A 35 -7.07 5.88 -6.40
C ALA A 35 -7.67 7.08 -5.64
N LYS A 36 -8.39 6.81 -4.55
CA LYS A 36 -8.84 7.81 -3.59
C LYS A 36 -8.51 7.34 -2.20
N THR A 37 -7.97 8.23 -1.36
CA THR A 37 -7.59 7.85 0.00
C THR A 37 -7.57 9.03 0.94
N ARG A 38 -7.67 8.73 2.24
CA ARG A 38 -7.29 9.64 3.31
C ARG A 38 -6.34 8.87 4.22
N PRO A 39 -5.11 9.35 4.49
CA PRO A 39 -4.14 8.61 5.29
C PRO A 39 -4.49 8.67 6.78
N ASN A 40 -5.59 8.03 7.16
CA ASN A 40 -6.05 7.90 8.53
C ASN A 40 -6.37 6.43 8.83
N VAL A 41 -5.92 5.93 9.97
CA VAL A 41 -6.21 4.56 10.40
C VAL A 41 -7.73 4.39 10.58
N GLY A 42 -8.25 3.25 10.15
CA GLY A 42 -9.67 2.92 10.11
C GLY A 42 -10.44 3.50 8.91
N SER A 43 -9.84 4.43 8.16
CA SER A 43 -10.43 4.91 6.91
C SER A 43 -10.21 3.92 5.77
N LYS A 44 -10.83 4.20 4.61
CA LYS A 44 -10.79 3.33 3.44
C LYS A 44 -10.17 4.04 2.25
N ALA A 45 -9.28 3.34 1.56
CA ALA A 45 -8.75 3.71 0.26
C ALA A 45 -9.49 2.90 -0.81
N THR A 46 -9.96 3.56 -1.86
CA THR A 46 -10.62 2.92 -3.00
C THR A 46 -9.71 2.98 -4.21
N PHE A 47 -9.63 1.90 -4.97
CA PHE A 47 -8.79 1.79 -6.15
C PHE A 47 -9.63 1.31 -7.33
N ASP A 48 -9.86 2.20 -8.28
CA ASP A 48 -10.58 1.89 -9.51
C ASP A 48 -9.60 1.73 -10.68
N PHE A 49 -9.73 0.63 -11.43
CA PHE A 49 -8.96 0.35 -12.65
C PHE A 49 -9.87 0.41 -13.88
N GLY A 50 -10.64 1.49 -13.98
CA GLY A 50 -11.64 1.67 -15.04
C GLY A 50 -12.81 0.69 -14.89
N SER A 51 -13.27 0.11 -16.01
CA SER A 51 -14.41 -0.82 -16.02
C SER A 51 -14.06 -2.25 -15.61
N HIS A 52 -12.79 -2.55 -15.32
CA HIS A 52 -12.32 -3.93 -15.18
C HIS A 52 -12.29 -4.41 -13.73
N PHE A 53 -11.82 -3.56 -12.82
CA PHE A 53 -11.49 -3.98 -11.47
C PHE A 53 -11.64 -2.83 -10.48
N HIS A 54 -12.14 -3.16 -9.31
CA HIS A 54 -12.28 -2.27 -8.16
C HIS A 54 -11.85 -3.02 -6.91
N ASN A 55 -11.18 -2.33 -6.00
CA ASN A 55 -10.91 -2.84 -4.67
C ASN A 55 -10.94 -1.73 -3.61
N GLU A 56 -11.42 -2.08 -2.43
CA GLU A 56 -11.46 -1.22 -1.25
C GLU A 56 -10.57 -1.79 -0.16
N MET A 57 -9.68 -0.94 0.35
CA MET A 57 -8.66 -1.29 1.32
C MET A 57 -8.87 -0.46 2.58
N ARG A 58 -9.15 -1.12 3.71
CA ARG A 58 -9.15 -0.46 5.03
C ARG A 58 -7.71 -0.26 5.47
N ILE A 59 -7.39 0.95 5.92
CA ILE A 59 -6.08 1.28 6.47
C ILE A 59 -6.02 0.84 7.92
N ASP A 60 -5.19 -0.17 8.22
CA ASP A 60 -5.12 -0.78 9.54
C ASP A 60 -3.95 -0.27 10.40
N ASP A 61 -2.84 0.14 9.78
CA ASP A 61 -1.68 0.72 10.47
C ASP A 61 -0.96 1.74 9.58
N LEU A 62 -0.56 2.85 10.20
CA LEU A 62 0.23 3.92 9.59
C LEU A 62 1.29 4.38 10.61
N ARG A 63 2.53 4.00 10.36
CA ARG A 63 3.70 4.49 11.10
C ARG A 63 4.53 5.32 10.14
N PRO A 64 4.50 6.67 10.26
CA PRO A 64 5.23 7.56 9.37
C PRO A 64 6.64 7.06 9.11
N VAL A 65 7.02 7.00 7.82
CA VAL A 65 8.34 6.60 7.30
C VAL A 65 8.78 5.16 7.57
N ASP A 66 7.94 4.33 8.20
CA ASP A 66 8.32 2.99 8.67
C ASP A 66 7.36 1.89 8.22
N ARG A 67 6.04 2.10 8.31
CA ARG A 67 5.08 1.01 8.03
C ARG A 67 3.73 1.50 7.52
N VAL A 68 3.16 0.73 6.60
CA VAL A 68 1.78 0.87 6.12
C VAL A 68 1.14 -0.51 6.06
N VAL A 69 -0.07 -0.67 6.59
CA VAL A 69 -0.85 -1.92 6.49
C VAL A 69 -2.26 -1.64 6.01
N TRP A 70 -2.70 -2.41 5.02
CA TRP A 70 -4.06 -2.40 4.51
C TRP A 70 -4.69 -3.79 4.58
N THR A 71 -6.00 -3.83 4.73
CA THR A 71 -6.80 -5.04 4.58
C THR A 71 -7.83 -4.85 3.50
N CYS A 72 -7.92 -5.79 2.55
CA CYS A 72 -8.94 -5.76 1.53
C CYS A 72 -10.31 -6.05 2.16
N VAL A 73 -11.26 -5.14 1.97
CA VAL A 73 -12.62 -5.25 2.52
C VAL A 73 -13.70 -5.30 1.45
N ASP A 74 -13.36 -4.98 0.20
CA ASP A 74 -14.23 -5.12 -0.97
C ASP A 74 -13.39 -5.31 -2.25
N GLY A 75 -13.95 -5.99 -3.26
CA GLY A 75 -13.28 -6.33 -4.51
C GLY A 75 -13.44 -7.81 -4.88
N ASP A 76 -12.37 -8.42 -5.37
CA ASP A 76 -12.35 -9.86 -5.69
C ASP A 76 -12.57 -10.72 -4.43
N GLU A 77 -13.44 -11.72 -4.52
CA GLU A 77 -13.81 -12.59 -3.39
C GLU A 77 -12.58 -13.29 -2.78
N GLU A 78 -11.57 -13.63 -3.59
CA GLU A 78 -10.35 -14.28 -3.10
C GLU A 78 -9.47 -13.33 -2.28
N TRP A 79 -9.64 -12.01 -2.45
CA TRP A 79 -8.79 -11.00 -1.85
C TRP A 79 -9.40 -10.43 -0.57
N ILE A 80 -10.72 -10.44 -0.43
CA ILE A 80 -11.41 -9.93 0.76
C ILE A 80 -10.89 -10.66 2.02
N GLY A 81 -10.46 -9.89 3.01
CA GLY A 81 -9.88 -10.40 4.25
C GLY A 81 -8.36 -10.66 4.20
N THR A 82 -7.72 -10.50 3.04
CA THR A 82 -6.25 -10.54 2.93
C THR A 82 -5.61 -9.20 3.29
N HIS A 83 -4.34 -9.23 3.66
CA HIS A 83 -3.59 -8.11 4.22
C HIS A 83 -2.38 -7.78 3.36
N TYR A 84 -2.13 -6.47 3.19
CA TYR A 84 -1.00 -5.91 2.46
C TYR A 84 -0.17 -5.13 3.47
N SER A 85 1.08 -5.53 3.68
CA SER A 85 2.01 -4.81 4.56
C SER A 85 3.21 -4.31 3.79
N PHE A 86 3.58 -3.06 4.04
CA PHE A 86 4.78 -2.40 3.54
C PHE A 86 5.61 -1.96 4.74
N GLU A 87 6.81 -2.51 4.90
CA GLU A 87 7.78 -2.07 5.90
C GLU A 87 8.95 -1.39 5.20
N LEU A 88 9.34 -0.21 5.68
CA LEU A 88 10.34 0.66 5.09
C LEU A 88 11.52 0.78 6.05
N THR A 89 12.71 0.42 5.58
CA THR A 89 13.94 0.55 6.36
C THR A 89 14.97 1.33 5.58
N ARG A 90 15.50 2.40 6.17
CA ARG A 90 16.59 3.16 5.54
C ARG A 90 17.86 2.31 5.51
N VAL A 91 18.51 2.25 4.34
CA VAL A 91 19.73 1.48 4.09
C VAL A 91 20.72 2.29 3.25
N PRO A 92 22.02 1.94 3.21
CA PRO A 92 22.92 2.50 2.20
C PRO A 92 22.35 2.28 0.78
N GLY A 93 22.23 3.35 0.00
CA GLY A 93 21.63 3.30 -1.34
C GLY A 93 20.12 3.60 -1.41
N GLY A 94 19.46 3.87 -0.28
CA GLY A 94 18.08 4.38 -0.25
C GLY A 94 17.23 3.74 0.85
N THR A 95 16.16 3.08 0.44
CA THR A 95 15.20 2.43 1.35
C THR A 95 14.94 1.00 0.90
N GLU A 96 15.07 0.06 1.83
CA GLU A 96 14.56 -1.29 1.66
C GLU A 96 13.05 -1.30 1.94
N LEU A 97 12.26 -1.77 0.99
CA LEU A 97 10.83 -2.01 1.11
C LEU A 97 10.58 -3.51 1.18
N ARG A 98 9.99 -3.97 2.29
CA ARG A 98 9.48 -5.33 2.49
C ARG A 98 7.98 -5.32 2.27
N PHE A 99 7.54 -5.99 1.21
CA PHE A 99 6.13 -6.17 0.92
C PHE A 99 5.70 -7.59 1.29
N ALA A 100 4.52 -7.73 1.90
CA ALA A 100 3.86 -9.01 2.06
C ALA A 100 2.36 -8.91 1.76
N HIS A 101 1.83 -9.94 1.11
CA HIS A 101 0.41 -10.19 0.93
C HIS A 101 0.07 -11.54 1.58
N THR A 102 -0.80 -11.51 2.59
CA THR A 102 -1.12 -12.66 3.46
C THR A 102 -2.60 -12.84 3.71
#